data_AF-A0A1Q9NEU1-F1
#
_entry.id   AF-A0A1Q9NEU1-F1
#
_cell.length_a   1.000
_cell.length_b   1.000
_cell.length_c   1.000
_cell.angle_alpha   90.00
_cell.angle_beta   90.00
_cell.angle_gamma   90.00
#
_symmetry.space_group_name_H-M   'P 1'
#
loop_
_entity.id
_entity.type
_entity.pdbx_description
1 polymer ?
#
loop_
_entity_poly.entity_id
_entity_poly.type
_entity_poly.pdbx_seq_one_letter_code
_entity_poly.pdbx_strand_id
1 'polypeptide(L)'
;MLGVEQLKEKIEITETTVECPVKGCSEKVDRQRGSFTKRKEFLCPKHNIFISPSTFEHLYESDNLLWKDSSDLELFDRIKDFKRVKHRLGRERSEDSLSWNVFRFLEKNNLIEVLLDSITDSSPNSSEVVYWSYSQREDDIWSLLDEARREFGEYKISWSSEPDIIVTTDTALYFIEAKFKDDNKTVPTNESEFKKYKTGGENWFSKVFSSEYETVAITEKKYELLRFWLLGTWIAEQQGLDFYLISLVRAGREKDIEAIFGKHIKENQRRKFLRVTWETIFQYISESEGSSDKKVMMRYFRNKTIGYKMKRARGIEKGILQKAFSIL
;
A
#
# COMPACT_ATOMS: atom_id res chain seq x y z
N MET A 1 -7.67 -16.71 -1.61
CA MET A 1 -6.79 -16.21 -0.53
C MET A 1 -6.93 -17.04 0.75
N LEU A 2 -5.82 -17.29 1.44
CA LEU A 2 -5.78 -17.95 2.75
C LEU A 2 -5.73 -16.90 3.88
N GLY A 3 -6.62 -17.01 4.88
CA GLY A 3 -6.65 -16.12 6.05
C GLY A 3 -6.97 -16.85 7.35
N VAL A 4 -7.33 -16.12 8.41
CA VAL A 4 -7.64 -16.63 9.77
C VAL A 4 -8.48 -17.93 9.78
N GLU A 5 -9.51 -17.99 8.95
CA GLU A 5 -10.40 -19.14 8.83
C GLU A 5 -9.69 -20.39 8.30
N GLN A 6 -8.74 -20.23 7.37
CA GLN A 6 -8.02 -21.32 6.71
C GLN A 6 -6.65 -21.62 7.35
N LEU A 7 -6.09 -20.68 8.12
CA LEU A 7 -4.73 -20.75 8.66
C LEU A 7 -4.71 -21.25 10.11
N LYS A 8 -3.71 -22.05 10.45
CA LYS A 8 -3.46 -22.50 11.83
C LYS A 8 -3.14 -21.32 12.71
N GLU A 9 -3.71 -21.28 13.91
CA GLU A 9 -3.38 -20.25 14.91
C GLU A 9 -1.92 -20.32 15.35
N LYS A 10 -1.35 -21.53 15.35
CA LYS A 10 0.03 -21.80 15.72
C LYS A 10 0.66 -22.70 14.67
N ILE A 11 1.90 -22.39 14.30
CA ILE A 11 2.74 -23.26 13.47
C ILE A 11 3.99 -23.66 14.25
N GLU A 12 4.41 -24.90 14.06
CA GLU A 12 5.69 -25.40 14.53
C GLU A 12 6.82 -24.86 13.64
N ILE A 13 7.87 -24.33 14.27
CA ILE A 13 9.09 -23.89 13.61
C ILE A 13 10.25 -24.57 14.33
N THR A 14 11.07 -25.29 13.58
CA THR A 14 12.28 -25.93 14.11
C THR A 14 13.52 -25.23 13.57
N GLU A 15 14.72 -25.72 13.91
CA GLU A 15 15.96 -25.22 13.33
C GLU A 15 16.04 -25.43 11.80
N THR A 16 15.43 -26.51 11.30
CA THR A 16 15.57 -26.93 9.90
C THR A 16 14.27 -26.85 9.10
N THR A 17 13.11 -26.84 9.75
CA THR A 17 11.81 -26.91 9.06
C THR A 17 10.78 -25.91 9.57
N VAL A 18 9.80 -25.61 8.71
CA VAL A 18 8.60 -24.82 9.03
C VAL A 18 7.37 -25.61 8.59
N GLU A 19 6.39 -25.69 9.48
CA GLU A 19 5.12 -26.33 9.20
C GLU A 19 4.26 -25.52 8.23
N CYS A 20 3.55 -26.20 7.33
CA CYS A 20 2.56 -25.56 6.47
C CYS A 20 1.48 -24.85 7.30
N PRO A 21 1.18 -23.57 7.02
CA PRO A 21 0.27 -22.79 7.85
C PRO A 21 -1.21 -23.11 7.60
N VAL A 22 -1.57 -23.93 6.60
CA VAL A 22 -2.97 -24.24 6.30
C VAL A 22 -3.53 -25.32 7.23
N LYS A 23 -4.72 -25.10 7.79
CA LYS A 23 -5.42 -26.07 8.68
C LYS A 23 -5.57 -27.43 7.98
N GLY A 24 -5.33 -28.51 8.74
CA GLY A 24 -5.40 -29.88 8.22
C GLY A 24 -4.19 -30.31 7.37
N CYS A 25 -3.27 -29.41 7.02
CA CYS A 25 -2.05 -29.77 6.31
C CYS A 25 -0.96 -30.28 7.26
N SER A 26 -0.37 -31.44 7.01
CA SER A 26 0.75 -31.98 7.80
C SER A 26 2.13 -31.72 7.19
N GLU A 27 2.21 -31.04 6.04
CA GLU A 27 3.48 -30.79 5.35
C GLU A 27 4.42 -29.92 6.19
N LYS A 28 5.71 -30.24 6.14
CA LYS A 28 6.81 -29.42 6.66
C LYS A 28 7.80 -29.19 5.52
N VAL A 29 8.25 -27.96 5.37
CA VAL A 29 9.22 -27.55 4.35
C VAL A 29 10.50 -27.06 5.00
N ASP A 30 11.57 -26.89 4.23
CA ASP A 30 12.83 -26.37 4.75
C ASP A 30 12.64 -24.94 5.29
N ARG A 31 13.38 -24.63 6.36
CA ARG A 31 13.31 -23.31 6.98
C ARG A 31 14.09 -22.29 6.17
N GLN A 32 13.38 -21.32 5.60
CA GLN A 32 13.99 -20.13 5.03
C GLN A 32 14.74 -19.31 6.09
N ARG A 33 15.97 -18.91 5.77
CA ARG A 33 16.81 -17.99 6.56
C ARG A 33 17.15 -16.78 5.70
N GLY A 34 17.01 -15.56 6.25
CA GLY A 34 17.28 -14.32 5.52
C GLY A 34 16.12 -13.85 4.64
N SER A 35 16.40 -13.53 3.38
CA SER A 35 15.41 -13.03 2.43
C SER A 35 14.46 -14.12 1.96
N PHE A 36 13.21 -13.75 1.71
CA PHE A 36 12.21 -14.67 1.19
C PHE A 36 12.55 -15.07 -0.25
N THR A 37 12.56 -16.37 -0.53
CA THR A 37 12.85 -16.93 -1.85
C THR A 37 11.83 -17.99 -2.25
N LYS A 38 11.53 -18.06 -3.56
CA LYS A 38 10.64 -19.07 -4.15
C LYS A 38 11.45 -20.24 -4.68
N ARG A 39 11.81 -21.17 -3.80
CA ARG A 39 12.51 -22.41 -4.18
C ARG A 39 11.69 -23.64 -3.80
N LYS A 40 11.93 -24.75 -4.50
CA LYS A 40 11.11 -25.96 -4.39
C LYS A 40 11.13 -26.54 -2.97
N GLU A 41 12.25 -26.44 -2.28
CA GLU A 41 12.42 -26.86 -0.89
C GLU A 41 11.56 -26.08 0.11
N PHE A 42 11.03 -24.92 -0.27
CA PHE A 42 10.14 -24.08 0.55
C PHE A 42 8.67 -24.20 0.14
N LEU A 43 8.35 -24.96 -0.90
CA LEU A 43 7.01 -25.09 -1.46
C LEU A 43 6.21 -26.16 -0.75
N CYS A 44 5.02 -25.81 -0.24
CA CYS A 44 4.03 -26.82 0.10
C CYS A 44 3.29 -27.26 -1.18
N PRO A 45 3.46 -28.53 -1.63
CA PRO A 45 2.88 -28.98 -2.91
C PRO A 45 1.35 -29.11 -2.84
N LYS A 46 0.78 -29.25 -1.64
CA LYS A 46 -0.68 -29.36 -1.45
C LYS A 46 -1.42 -28.03 -1.61
N HIS A 47 -0.76 -26.93 -1.28
CA HIS A 47 -1.39 -25.60 -1.21
C HIS A 47 -0.76 -24.58 -2.15
N ASN A 48 0.29 -24.96 -2.89
CA ASN A 48 1.00 -24.10 -3.82
C ASN A 48 1.43 -22.76 -3.20
N ILE A 49 1.98 -22.84 -1.98
CA ILE A 49 2.54 -21.68 -1.26
C ILE A 49 3.98 -21.95 -0.86
N PHE A 50 4.84 -20.95 -1.04
CA PHE A 50 6.20 -20.92 -0.51
C PHE A 50 6.14 -20.41 0.94
N ILE A 51 6.73 -21.14 1.87
CA ILE A 51 6.56 -20.89 3.31
C ILE A 51 7.85 -20.35 3.90
N SER A 52 7.71 -19.35 4.78
CA SER A 52 8.77 -18.88 5.67
C SER A 52 8.25 -18.88 7.12
N PRO A 53 9.12 -18.76 8.13
CA PRO A 53 8.70 -18.73 9.54
C PRO A 53 7.66 -17.66 9.91
N SER A 54 7.58 -16.56 9.14
CA SER A 54 6.73 -15.40 9.49
C SER A 54 5.61 -15.11 8.49
N THR A 55 5.61 -15.73 7.31
CA THR A 55 4.67 -15.45 6.21
C THR A 55 4.77 -16.56 5.16
N PHE A 56 3.83 -16.59 4.22
CA PHE A 56 3.94 -17.36 2.99
C PHE A 56 3.71 -16.46 1.77
N GLU A 57 4.02 -17.00 0.60
CA GLU A 57 3.75 -16.38 -0.69
C GLU A 57 3.11 -17.40 -1.63
N HIS A 58 2.05 -17.00 -2.31
CA HIS A 58 1.39 -17.84 -3.29
C HIS A 58 2.28 -18.11 -4.51
N LEU A 59 2.12 -19.30 -5.10
CA LEU A 59 2.76 -19.65 -6.37
C LEU A 59 2.35 -18.65 -7.46
N TYR A 60 1.06 -18.36 -7.55
CA TYR A 60 0.51 -17.35 -8.44
C TYR A 60 0.08 -16.10 -7.66
N GLU A 61 0.50 -14.92 -8.11
CA GLU A 61 0.18 -13.64 -7.45
C GLU A 61 -1.33 -13.40 -7.36
N SER A 62 -2.08 -13.83 -8.38
CA SER A 62 -3.53 -13.73 -8.46
C SER A 62 -4.25 -14.49 -7.33
N ASP A 63 -3.62 -15.47 -6.67
CA ASP A 63 -4.24 -16.17 -5.54
C ASP A 63 -4.41 -15.31 -4.28
N ASN A 64 -3.70 -14.17 -4.24
CA ASN A 64 -3.83 -13.15 -3.23
C ASN A 64 -4.75 -11.99 -3.65
N LEU A 65 -5.40 -12.08 -4.81
CA LEU A 65 -6.41 -11.13 -5.26
C LEU A 65 -7.82 -11.69 -5.04
N LEU A 66 -8.76 -10.82 -4.69
CA LEU A 66 -10.18 -11.16 -4.56
C LEU A 66 -10.89 -11.14 -5.92
N TRP A 67 -10.57 -10.12 -6.72
CA TRP A 67 -11.25 -9.82 -7.96
C TRP A 67 -10.53 -10.50 -9.13
N LYS A 68 -11.24 -11.39 -9.82
CA LYS A 68 -10.68 -12.33 -10.81
C LYS A 68 -11.57 -12.51 -12.03
N ASP A 69 -12.52 -11.61 -12.27
CA ASP A 69 -13.21 -11.63 -13.55
C ASP A 69 -12.24 -11.23 -14.67
N SER A 70 -12.63 -11.47 -15.92
CA SER A 70 -11.76 -11.23 -17.08
C SER A 70 -11.29 -9.77 -17.12
N SER A 71 -12.18 -8.81 -16.83
CA SER A 71 -11.85 -7.39 -16.87
C SER A 71 -10.82 -6.99 -15.79
N ASP A 72 -10.92 -7.56 -14.59
CA ASP A 72 -9.99 -7.29 -13.50
C ASP A 72 -8.62 -7.93 -13.76
N LEU A 73 -8.59 -9.14 -14.31
CA LEU A 73 -7.33 -9.82 -14.64
C LEU A 73 -6.62 -9.13 -15.80
N GLU A 74 -7.35 -8.72 -16.84
CA GLU A 74 -6.79 -7.95 -17.95
C GLU A 74 -6.21 -6.61 -17.47
N LEU A 75 -6.94 -5.89 -16.62
CA LEU A 75 -6.44 -4.64 -16.01
C LEU A 75 -5.19 -4.89 -15.17
N PHE A 76 -5.22 -5.92 -14.32
CA PHE A 76 -4.09 -6.28 -13.47
C PHE A 76 -2.85 -6.65 -14.29
N ASP A 77 -3.02 -7.37 -15.40
CA ASP A 77 -1.92 -7.73 -16.29
C ASP A 77 -1.33 -6.50 -16.99
N ARG A 78 -2.15 -5.54 -17.44
CA ARG A 78 -1.66 -4.26 -17.99
C ARG A 78 -0.85 -3.47 -16.95
N ILE A 79 -1.42 -3.28 -15.75
CA ILE A 79 -0.75 -2.56 -14.65
C ILE A 79 0.59 -3.22 -14.30
N LYS A 80 0.64 -4.55 -14.32
CA LYS A 80 1.86 -5.29 -14.03
C LYS A 80 2.99 -4.90 -14.95
N ASP A 81 2.76 -4.52 -16.19
CA ASP A 81 3.83 -4.10 -17.10
C ASP A 81 4.52 -2.82 -16.65
N PHE A 82 3.80 -1.93 -15.96
CA PHE A 82 4.29 -0.65 -15.48
C PHE A 82 4.75 -0.66 -14.02
N LYS A 83 4.19 -1.54 -13.18
CA LYS A 83 4.54 -1.60 -11.75
C LYS A 83 6.00 -1.98 -11.53
N ARG A 84 6.71 -1.17 -10.73
CA ARG A 84 8.14 -1.37 -10.45
C ARG A 84 8.44 -2.70 -9.74
N VAL A 85 7.62 -3.13 -8.78
CA VAL A 85 7.87 -4.31 -7.94
C VAL A 85 6.72 -5.32 -8.05
N LYS A 86 6.85 -6.26 -9.00
CA LYS A 86 5.81 -7.27 -9.28
C LYS A 86 5.78 -8.41 -8.24
N HIS A 87 6.97 -8.88 -7.83
CA HIS A 87 7.19 -10.11 -7.04
C HIS A 87 6.66 -10.11 -5.59
N ARG A 88 5.93 -9.07 -5.15
CA ARG A 88 5.44 -8.97 -3.76
C ARG A 88 3.92 -9.11 -3.65
N LEU A 89 3.19 -9.07 -4.76
CA LEU A 89 1.71 -9.14 -4.78
C LEU A 89 1.17 -10.46 -4.22
N GLY A 90 1.86 -11.58 -4.48
CA GLY A 90 1.46 -12.89 -4.00
C GLY A 90 1.72 -13.14 -2.51
N ARG A 91 2.43 -12.25 -1.80
CA ARG A 91 2.74 -12.45 -0.38
C ARG A 91 1.50 -12.25 0.44
N GLU A 92 1.25 -13.15 1.38
CA GLU A 92 0.10 -13.05 2.29
C GLU A 92 -0.06 -11.63 2.82
N ARG A 93 1.03 -11.03 3.34
CA ARG A 93 1.02 -9.68 3.91
C ARG A 93 1.34 -8.57 2.91
N SER A 94 1.03 -8.75 1.63
CA SER A 94 1.29 -7.76 0.59
C SER A 94 0.39 -6.53 0.77
N GLU A 95 1.03 -5.38 0.94
CA GLU A 95 0.40 -4.06 0.96
C GLU A 95 -0.24 -3.75 -0.40
N ASP A 96 0.50 -3.97 -1.48
CA ASP A 96 0.00 -3.81 -2.85
C ASP A 96 -1.29 -4.62 -3.08
N SER A 97 -1.32 -5.89 -2.65
CA SER A 97 -2.53 -6.72 -2.80
C SER A 97 -3.71 -6.18 -1.98
N LEU A 98 -3.43 -5.58 -0.83
CA LEU A 98 -4.44 -5.00 0.03
C LEU A 98 -5.02 -3.75 -0.61
N SER A 99 -4.16 -2.84 -1.07
CA SER A 99 -4.56 -1.64 -1.81
C SER A 99 -5.40 -1.99 -3.04
N TRP A 100 -4.94 -2.95 -3.87
CA TRP A 100 -5.72 -3.44 -5.00
C TRP A 100 -7.09 -3.96 -4.58
N ASN A 101 -7.14 -4.92 -3.65
CA ASN A 101 -8.39 -5.56 -3.26
C ASN A 101 -9.41 -4.53 -2.74
N VAL A 102 -8.95 -3.55 -1.95
CA VAL A 102 -9.84 -2.53 -1.36
C VAL A 102 -10.27 -1.49 -2.39
N PHE A 103 -9.32 -0.88 -3.12
CA PHE A 103 -9.66 0.21 -4.05
C PHE A 103 -10.38 -0.28 -5.29
N ARG A 104 -10.07 -1.49 -5.77
CA ARG A 104 -10.83 -2.08 -6.89
C ARG A 104 -12.26 -2.39 -6.51
N PHE A 105 -12.52 -2.78 -5.26
CA PHE A 105 -13.89 -2.90 -4.76
C PHE A 105 -14.61 -1.56 -4.75
N LEU A 106 -13.99 -0.53 -4.18
CA LEU A 106 -14.58 0.80 -4.09
C LEU A 106 -14.89 1.36 -5.48
N GLU A 107 -13.97 1.23 -6.43
CA GLU A 107 -14.13 1.64 -7.82
C GLU A 107 -15.30 0.91 -8.50
N LYS A 108 -15.31 -0.44 -8.46
CA LYS A 108 -16.37 -1.24 -9.12
C LYS A 108 -17.78 -1.02 -8.54
N ASN A 109 -17.86 -0.52 -7.31
CA ASN A 109 -19.11 -0.27 -6.61
C ASN A 109 -19.48 1.23 -6.57
N ASN A 110 -18.76 2.10 -7.30
CA ASN A 110 -18.98 3.56 -7.32
C ASN A 110 -18.95 4.19 -5.91
N LEU A 111 -18.01 3.75 -5.08
CA LEU A 111 -17.86 4.19 -3.68
C LEU A 111 -16.67 5.13 -3.47
N ILE A 112 -15.90 5.45 -4.51
CA ILE A 112 -14.68 6.27 -4.41
C ILE A 112 -15.03 7.70 -4.02
N GLU A 113 -15.94 8.35 -4.76
CA GLU A 113 -16.33 9.74 -4.55
C GLU A 113 -16.88 9.95 -3.14
N VAL A 114 -17.77 9.05 -2.71
CA VAL A 114 -18.41 9.12 -1.39
C VAL A 114 -17.40 8.81 -0.27
N LEU A 115 -16.41 7.93 -0.51
CA LEU A 115 -15.32 7.74 0.45
C LEU A 115 -14.49 9.02 0.58
N LEU A 116 -14.11 9.64 -0.54
CA LEU A 116 -13.29 10.86 -0.53
C LEU A 116 -14.02 12.03 0.13
N ASP A 117 -15.33 12.15 -0.12
CA ASP A 117 -16.18 13.13 0.55
C ASP A 117 -16.15 12.93 2.06
N SER A 118 -16.31 11.70 2.54
CA SER A 118 -16.26 11.40 3.99
C SER A 118 -14.91 11.69 4.66
N ILE A 119 -13.83 11.77 3.88
CA ILE A 119 -12.47 12.05 4.39
C ILE A 119 -12.14 13.54 4.29
N THR A 120 -12.67 14.25 3.28
CA THR A 120 -12.16 15.57 2.87
C THR A 120 -13.21 16.66 2.64
N ASP A 121 -14.50 16.33 2.74
CA ASP A 121 -15.63 17.25 2.48
C ASP A 121 -15.57 17.92 1.09
N SER A 122 -14.99 17.24 0.09
CA SER A 122 -14.74 17.79 -1.26
C SER A 122 -15.83 17.48 -2.30
N SER A 123 -16.78 16.60 -1.98
CA SER A 123 -17.91 16.17 -2.82
C SER A 123 -17.63 16.10 -4.34
N PRO A 124 -16.67 15.27 -4.80
CA PRO A 124 -16.31 15.20 -6.21
C PRO A 124 -17.43 14.58 -7.06
N ASN A 125 -17.61 15.03 -8.30
CA ASN A 125 -18.65 14.51 -9.20
C ASN A 125 -18.20 13.27 -9.97
N SER A 126 -16.90 13.14 -10.19
CA SER A 126 -16.32 12.00 -10.92
C SER A 126 -14.90 11.75 -10.46
N SER A 127 -14.47 10.50 -10.53
CA SER A 127 -13.12 10.12 -10.21
C SER A 127 -12.50 9.15 -11.22
N GLU A 128 -11.17 9.14 -11.27
CA GLU A 128 -10.39 8.03 -11.83
C GLU A 128 -9.43 7.51 -10.77
N VAL A 129 -9.41 6.19 -10.59
CA VAL A 129 -8.41 5.51 -9.76
C VAL A 129 -7.23 5.07 -10.64
N VAL A 130 -6.06 5.61 -10.31
CA VAL A 130 -4.78 5.34 -10.94
C VAL A 130 -3.95 4.45 -10.01
N TYR A 131 -3.65 3.23 -10.45
CA TYR A 131 -3.00 2.20 -9.64
C TYR A 131 -1.50 2.17 -9.91
N TRP A 132 -0.66 2.46 -8.90
CA TRP A 132 0.80 2.46 -9.04
C TRP A 132 1.30 3.21 -10.29
N SER A 133 0.78 4.43 -10.49
CA SER A 133 1.03 5.30 -11.65
C SER A 133 0.30 4.93 -12.94
N TYR A 134 -0.32 3.77 -13.09
CA TYR A 134 -1.02 3.40 -14.33
C TYR A 134 -2.42 4.01 -14.36
N SER A 135 -2.70 4.83 -15.37
CA SER A 135 -4.00 5.41 -15.66
C SER A 135 -4.76 4.52 -16.63
N GLN A 136 -5.97 4.14 -16.25
CA GLN A 136 -6.86 3.35 -17.11
C GLN A 136 -7.38 4.19 -18.28
N ARG A 137 -7.54 5.51 -18.06
CA ARG A 137 -8.01 6.44 -19.09
C ARG A 137 -6.95 6.70 -20.16
N GLU A 138 -5.70 6.81 -19.76
CA GLU A 138 -4.57 7.04 -20.68
C GLU A 138 -3.99 5.73 -21.24
N ASP A 139 -4.30 4.58 -20.61
CA ASP A 139 -3.72 3.26 -20.89
C ASP A 139 -2.18 3.26 -20.83
N ASP A 140 -1.60 4.08 -19.94
CA ASP A 140 -0.16 4.26 -19.76
C ASP A 140 0.12 4.78 -18.33
N ILE A 141 1.38 5.07 -18.03
CA ILE A 141 1.79 5.89 -16.90
C ILE A 141 1.07 7.23 -16.99
N TRP A 142 0.37 7.60 -15.91
CA TRP A 142 -0.35 8.85 -15.82
C TRP A 142 0.55 10.05 -16.09
N SER A 143 0.24 10.75 -17.18
CA SER A 143 1.06 11.80 -17.80
C SER A 143 1.49 12.89 -16.82
N LEU A 144 0.56 13.40 -16.00
CA LEU A 144 0.86 14.47 -15.03
C LEU A 144 1.86 14.06 -13.95
N LEU A 145 1.83 12.79 -13.50
CA LEU A 145 2.84 12.29 -12.58
C LEU A 145 4.20 12.15 -13.27
N ASP A 146 4.23 11.71 -14.51
CA ASP A 146 5.47 11.61 -15.28
C ASP A 146 6.10 12.99 -15.57
N GLU A 147 5.28 13.99 -15.87
CA GLU A 147 5.72 15.39 -15.98
C GLU A 147 6.32 15.90 -14.67
N ALA A 148 5.63 15.71 -13.55
CA ALA A 148 6.13 16.11 -12.23
C ALA A 148 7.45 15.39 -11.89
N ARG A 149 7.54 14.08 -12.17
CA ARG A 149 8.78 13.32 -12.01
C ARG A 149 9.92 13.95 -12.81
N ARG A 150 9.71 14.32 -14.08
CA ARG A 150 10.73 14.96 -14.92
C ARG A 150 11.15 16.33 -14.39
N GLU A 151 10.18 17.14 -13.93
CA GLU A 151 10.43 18.46 -13.35
C GLU A 151 11.36 18.36 -12.14
N PHE A 152 11.11 17.39 -11.26
CA PHE A 152 11.88 17.19 -10.04
C PHE A 152 13.06 16.20 -10.20
N GLY A 153 13.39 15.82 -11.42
CA GLY A 153 14.61 15.05 -11.74
C GLY A 153 14.52 13.55 -11.49
N GLU A 154 13.32 12.98 -11.38
CA GLU A 154 13.05 11.54 -11.22
C GLU A 154 13.02 10.77 -12.56
N TYR A 155 14.02 10.98 -13.43
CA TYR A 155 14.01 10.47 -14.81
C TYR A 155 14.04 8.94 -14.96
N LYS A 156 14.52 8.22 -13.95
CA LYS A 156 14.62 6.76 -13.99
C LYS A 156 13.40 6.15 -13.32
N ILE A 157 12.56 5.45 -14.09
CA ILE A 157 11.33 4.78 -13.62
C ILE A 157 11.61 3.93 -12.37
N SER A 158 12.70 3.16 -12.37
CA SER A 158 13.12 2.29 -11.25
C SER A 158 13.40 3.03 -9.92
N TRP A 159 13.59 4.35 -9.96
CA TRP A 159 13.91 5.20 -8.80
C TRP A 159 12.93 6.38 -8.65
N SER A 160 11.81 6.32 -9.36
CA SER A 160 10.76 7.33 -9.31
C SER A 160 9.74 7.07 -8.20
N SER A 161 8.96 8.08 -7.88
CA SER A 161 7.90 8.09 -6.88
C SER A 161 6.66 7.43 -7.45
N GLU A 162 6.26 6.28 -6.91
CA GLU A 162 5.08 5.50 -7.31
C GLU A 162 4.15 5.48 -6.09
N PRO A 163 3.17 6.42 -5.97
CA PRO A 163 2.13 6.31 -4.95
C PRO A 163 1.35 5.01 -5.16
N ASP A 164 0.88 4.39 -4.08
CA ASP A 164 0.10 3.15 -4.20
C ASP A 164 -1.19 3.36 -4.99
N ILE A 165 -1.93 4.41 -4.62
CA ILE A 165 -3.16 4.82 -5.29
C ILE A 165 -3.12 6.34 -5.50
N ILE A 166 -3.52 6.76 -6.70
CA ILE A 166 -3.85 8.14 -6.99
C ILE A 166 -5.32 8.18 -7.36
N VAL A 167 -6.05 9.16 -6.83
CA VAL A 167 -7.41 9.44 -7.30
C VAL A 167 -7.43 10.86 -7.86
N THR A 168 -7.82 10.98 -9.12
CA THR A 168 -8.03 12.26 -9.78
C THR A 168 -9.52 12.56 -9.82
N THR A 169 -9.90 13.79 -9.55
CA THR A 169 -11.30 14.25 -9.60
C THR A 169 -11.39 15.59 -10.33
N ASP A 170 -12.60 16.11 -10.49
CA ASP A 170 -12.83 17.44 -11.04
C ASP A 170 -12.40 18.58 -10.11
N THR A 171 -12.27 18.33 -8.80
CA THR A 171 -11.99 19.37 -7.80
C THR A 171 -10.66 19.17 -7.06
N ALA A 172 -10.19 17.92 -6.93
CA ALA A 172 -9.05 17.57 -6.11
C ALA A 172 -8.20 16.40 -6.67
N LEU A 173 -6.96 16.36 -6.21
CA LEU A 173 -5.99 15.29 -6.43
C LEU A 173 -5.65 14.61 -5.10
N TYR A 174 -5.72 13.29 -5.08
CA TYR A 174 -5.45 12.47 -3.90
C TYR A 174 -4.25 11.57 -4.17
N PHE A 175 -3.19 11.71 -3.39
CA PHE A 175 -2.11 10.72 -3.33
C PHE A 175 -2.30 9.90 -2.07
N ILE A 176 -2.44 8.59 -2.21
CA ILE A 176 -2.67 7.68 -1.09
C ILE A 176 -1.48 6.73 -1.02
N GLU A 177 -0.74 6.84 0.08
CA GLU A 177 0.35 5.93 0.40
C GLU A 177 -0.13 4.94 1.45
N ALA A 178 -0.23 3.67 1.07
CA ALA A 178 -0.66 2.62 1.94
C ALA A 178 0.53 2.14 2.79
N LYS A 179 0.28 1.90 4.08
CA LYS A 179 1.16 1.16 4.96
C LYS A 179 0.41 0.05 5.65
N PHE A 180 0.93 -1.17 5.55
CA PHE A 180 0.33 -2.36 6.14
C PHE A 180 1.17 -2.88 7.31
N LYS A 181 2.42 -3.26 7.06
CA LYS A 181 3.32 -3.75 8.11
C LYS A 181 4.37 -2.72 8.52
N ASP A 182 4.96 -2.09 7.51
CA ASP A 182 6.08 -1.17 7.68
C ASP A 182 5.55 0.22 8.03
N ASP A 183 6.43 1.09 8.53
CA ASP A 183 6.12 2.47 8.88
C ASP A 183 6.60 3.43 7.78
N ASN A 184 6.20 4.70 7.83
CA ASN A 184 6.64 5.74 6.90
C ASN A 184 8.05 6.22 7.26
N LYS A 185 9.00 5.32 7.54
CA LYS A 185 10.40 5.66 7.86
C LYS A 185 11.30 5.27 6.70
N THR A 186 11.42 6.19 5.76
CA THR A 186 12.19 6.05 4.52
C THR A 186 13.26 7.11 4.42
N VAL A 187 14.46 6.72 3.98
CA VAL A 187 15.57 7.63 3.66
C VAL A 187 15.97 7.45 2.20
N PRO A 188 16.57 8.47 1.54
CA PRO A 188 17.15 8.28 0.22
C PRO A 188 18.26 7.23 0.25
N THR A 189 18.43 6.48 -0.84
CA THR A 189 19.55 5.51 -0.96
C THR A 189 20.91 6.22 -0.93
N ASN A 190 20.97 7.43 -1.48
CA ASN A 190 22.14 8.29 -1.42
C ASN A 190 21.75 9.65 -0.83
N GLU A 191 22.22 9.95 0.39
CA GLU A 191 21.89 11.16 1.12
C GLU A 191 22.47 12.44 0.47
N SER A 192 23.51 12.31 -0.36
CA SER A 192 24.14 13.46 -1.06
C SER A 192 23.51 13.75 -2.42
N GLU A 193 22.66 12.87 -2.94
CA GLU A 193 22.00 13.03 -4.23
C GLU A 193 20.52 13.40 -4.03
N PHE A 194 20.29 14.66 -3.71
CA PHE A 194 18.96 15.24 -3.92
C PHE A 194 18.88 15.57 -5.41
N LYS A 195 17.90 14.99 -6.11
CA LYS A 195 17.55 15.31 -7.50
C LYS A 195 17.20 16.82 -7.63
N LYS A 196 16.36 17.22 -8.57
CA LYS A 196 15.92 18.62 -8.66
C LYS A 196 14.89 19.02 -7.59
N TYR A 197 14.79 18.30 -6.46
CA TYR A 197 13.76 18.57 -5.45
C TYR A 197 13.81 20.00 -4.89
N LYS A 198 15.01 20.56 -4.69
CA LYS A 198 15.16 21.92 -4.13
C LYS A 198 14.91 23.03 -5.17
N THR A 199 15.18 22.75 -6.44
CA THR A 199 15.26 23.76 -7.50
C THR A 199 14.15 23.66 -8.55
N GLY A 200 13.55 22.48 -8.71
CA GLY A 200 12.44 22.22 -9.63
C GLY A 200 11.16 22.95 -9.22
N GLY A 201 10.26 23.11 -10.19
CA GLY A 201 8.99 23.82 -10.06
C GLY A 201 9.17 25.29 -9.64
N GLU A 202 10.22 25.93 -10.15
CA GLU A 202 10.62 27.29 -9.75
C GLU A 202 10.84 27.40 -8.23
N ASN A 203 11.69 26.51 -7.69
CA ASN A 203 11.93 26.37 -6.25
C ASN A 203 10.66 26.02 -5.45
N TRP A 204 9.80 25.17 -6.00
CA TRP A 204 8.51 24.79 -5.42
C TRP A 204 8.61 24.29 -3.98
N PHE A 205 9.69 23.57 -3.66
CA PHE A 205 9.97 23.06 -2.32
C PHE A 205 9.84 24.15 -1.24
N SER A 206 10.43 25.33 -1.48
CA SER A 206 10.37 26.46 -0.54
C SER A 206 8.96 26.97 -0.30
N LYS A 207 8.05 26.80 -1.28
CA LYS A 207 6.65 27.23 -1.22
C LYS A 207 5.78 26.27 -0.41
N VAL A 208 6.12 24.98 -0.37
CA VAL A 208 5.28 23.92 0.23
C VAL A 208 5.88 23.23 1.46
N PHE A 209 7.14 23.50 1.80
CA PHE A 209 7.81 23.03 3.03
C PHE A 209 8.20 24.19 3.95
N SER A 210 8.14 23.91 5.26
CA SER A 210 8.58 24.76 6.37
C SER A 210 9.95 24.35 6.92
N SER A 211 10.47 23.19 6.50
CA SER A 211 11.78 22.66 6.92
C SER A 211 12.64 22.31 5.72
N GLU A 212 13.95 22.31 5.92
CA GLU A 212 14.92 21.90 4.91
C GLU A 212 14.77 20.42 4.53
N TYR A 213 15.10 20.11 3.27
CA TYR A 213 15.05 18.75 2.73
C TYR A 213 15.72 17.72 3.64
N GLU A 214 16.93 18.01 4.11
CA GLU A 214 17.73 17.12 4.95
C GLU A 214 17.01 16.79 6.26
N THR A 215 16.34 17.78 6.85
CA THR A 215 15.58 17.58 8.09
C THR A 215 14.45 16.58 7.86
N VAL A 216 13.68 16.76 6.79
CA VAL A 216 12.51 15.92 6.50
C VAL A 216 12.93 14.53 6.01
N ALA A 217 13.82 14.46 5.03
CA ALA A 217 14.18 13.24 4.34
C ALA A 217 15.15 12.35 5.14
N ILE A 218 16.12 12.93 5.85
CA ILE A 218 17.23 12.21 6.48
C ILE A 218 17.03 12.12 7.99
N THR A 219 16.88 13.26 8.67
CA THR A 219 16.72 13.29 10.13
C THR A 219 15.41 12.63 10.57
N GLU A 220 14.30 13.05 9.97
CA GLU A 220 12.94 12.58 10.31
C GLU A 220 12.52 11.35 9.49
N LYS A 221 13.35 10.98 8.50
CA LYS A 221 13.19 9.78 7.66
C LYS A 221 11.83 9.74 6.96
N LYS A 222 11.36 10.87 6.44
CA LYS A 222 10.09 11.01 5.71
C LYS A 222 10.30 11.23 4.22
N TYR A 223 11.33 10.61 3.64
CA TYR A 223 11.71 10.82 2.24
C TYR A 223 10.58 10.54 1.24
N GLU A 224 9.83 9.46 1.42
CA GLU A 224 8.71 9.11 0.53
C GLU A 224 7.55 10.10 0.62
N LEU A 225 7.11 10.43 1.83
CA LEU A 225 6.07 11.44 2.05
C LEU A 225 6.50 12.82 1.52
N LEU A 226 7.78 13.19 1.68
CA LEU A 226 8.33 14.41 1.11
C LEU A 226 8.18 14.45 -0.41
N ARG A 227 8.50 13.36 -1.11
CA ARG A 227 8.37 13.31 -2.58
C ARG A 227 6.91 13.40 -2.99
N PHE A 228 6.02 12.66 -2.35
CA PHE A 228 4.59 12.71 -2.70
C PHE A 228 3.96 14.07 -2.42
N TRP A 229 4.33 14.71 -1.31
CA TRP A 229 3.90 16.08 -1.03
C TRP A 229 4.41 17.05 -2.10
N LEU A 230 5.70 16.96 -2.45
CA LEU A 230 6.31 17.84 -3.45
C LEU A 230 5.68 17.69 -4.84
N LEU A 231 5.58 16.45 -5.34
CA LEU A 231 5.04 16.17 -6.67
C LEU A 231 3.54 16.49 -6.73
N GLY A 232 2.77 16.00 -5.75
CA GLY A 232 1.31 16.13 -5.77
C GLY A 232 0.84 17.57 -5.61
N THR A 233 1.47 18.36 -4.71
CA THR A 233 1.15 19.78 -4.59
C THR A 233 1.51 20.56 -5.85
N TRP A 234 2.61 20.20 -6.53
CA TRP A 234 2.99 20.83 -7.79
C TRP A 234 1.98 20.53 -8.89
N ILE A 235 1.58 19.27 -9.08
CA ILE A 235 0.56 18.88 -10.07
C ILE A 235 -0.75 19.62 -9.79
N ALA A 236 -1.19 19.63 -8.53
CA ALA A 236 -2.42 20.31 -8.14
C ALA A 236 -2.37 21.82 -8.42
N GLU A 237 -1.21 22.49 -8.25
CA GLU A 237 -1.05 23.88 -8.66
C GLU A 237 -1.26 24.06 -10.17
N GLN A 238 -0.62 23.21 -10.99
CA GLN A 238 -0.69 23.31 -12.45
C GLN A 238 -2.13 23.12 -12.97
N GLN A 239 -2.91 22.27 -12.29
CA GLN A 239 -4.28 21.94 -12.66
C GLN A 239 -5.33 22.79 -11.93
N GLY A 240 -4.93 23.67 -11.02
CA GLY A 240 -5.85 24.45 -10.19
C GLY A 240 -6.72 23.60 -9.26
N LEU A 241 -6.23 22.42 -8.85
CA LEU A 241 -6.93 21.47 -7.97
C LEU A 241 -6.53 21.64 -6.50
N ASP A 242 -7.38 21.15 -5.61
CA ASP A 242 -6.98 20.89 -4.23
C ASP A 242 -6.12 19.62 -4.14
N PHE A 243 -5.31 19.47 -3.11
CA PHE A 243 -4.41 18.33 -2.93
C PHE A 243 -4.51 17.71 -1.56
N TYR A 244 -4.62 16.39 -1.54
CA TYR A 244 -4.62 15.59 -0.32
C TYR A 244 -3.57 14.50 -0.41
N LEU A 245 -2.60 14.52 0.52
CA LEU A 245 -1.71 13.39 0.73
C LEU A 245 -2.23 12.58 1.91
N ILE A 246 -2.65 11.35 1.65
CA ILE A 246 -3.24 10.45 2.63
C ILE A 246 -2.23 9.36 2.98
N SER A 247 -1.83 9.30 4.26
CA SER A 247 -1.14 8.12 4.81
C SER A 247 -2.18 7.13 5.31
N LEU A 248 -2.39 6.05 4.55
CA LEU A 248 -3.37 5.02 4.84
C LEU A 248 -2.72 3.87 5.64
N VAL A 249 -2.97 3.84 6.94
CA VAL A 249 -2.27 2.95 7.88
C VAL A 249 -3.23 2.04 8.63
N ARG A 250 -2.71 1.13 9.47
CA ARG A 250 -3.57 0.44 10.45
C ARG A 250 -3.84 1.33 11.67
N ALA A 251 -5.02 1.20 12.28
CA ALA A 251 -5.45 2.06 13.38
C ALA A 251 -4.45 2.15 14.55
N GLY A 252 -3.74 1.06 14.86
CA GLY A 252 -2.72 1.01 15.90
C GLY A 252 -1.33 1.56 15.51
N ARG A 253 -1.14 2.06 14.29
CA ARG A 253 0.16 2.51 13.74
C ARG A 253 0.14 3.99 13.41
N GLU A 254 1.31 4.63 13.45
CA GLU A 254 1.51 5.99 12.94
C GLU A 254 0.50 7.01 13.49
N LYS A 255 0.14 6.91 14.77
CA LYS A 255 -0.93 7.72 15.38
C LYS A 255 -0.63 9.22 15.33
N ASP A 256 0.65 9.58 15.42
CA ASP A 256 1.10 10.97 15.50
C ASP A 256 1.69 11.46 14.16
N ILE A 257 1.48 10.73 13.05
CA ILE A 257 2.15 11.02 11.77
C ILE A 257 1.78 12.40 11.21
N GLU A 258 0.54 12.84 11.41
CA GLU A 258 0.08 14.18 11.00
C GLU A 258 0.87 15.27 11.74
N ALA A 259 1.07 15.13 13.06
CA ALA A 259 1.87 16.09 13.82
C ALA A 259 3.37 16.03 13.46
N ILE A 260 3.90 14.81 13.28
CA ILE A 260 5.33 14.59 12.98
C ILE A 260 5.68 15.12 11.60
N PHE A 261 4.88 14.84 10.57
CA PHE A 261 5.14 15.30 9.21
C PHE A 261 4.60 16.71 8.96
N GLY A 262 3.42 17.03 9.52
CA GLY A 262 2.73 18.32 9.37
C GLY A 262 3.57 19.52 9.78
N LYS A 263 4.40 19.40 10.82
CA LYS A 263 5.32 20.48 11.24
C LYS A 263 6.34 20.88 10.16
N HIS A 264 6.57 20.02 9.16
CA HIS A 264 7.54 20.25 8.08
C HIS A 264 6.91 20.78 6.79
N ILE A 265 5.60 20.70 6.63
CA ILE A 265 4.89 21.08 5.42
C ILE A 265 4.06 22.35 5.64
N LYS A 266 3.69 23.01 4.55
CA LYS A 266 2.80 24.17 4.56
C LYS A 266 1.41 23.75 4.08
N GLU A 267 0.56 23.40 5.02
CA GLU A 267 -0.86 23.11 4.74
C GLU A 267 -1.68 24.40 4.65
N ASN A 268 -2.76 24.37 3.87
CA ASN A 268 -3.76 25.43 3.80
C ASN A 268 -5.15 24.83 3.51
N GLN A 269 -6.13 25.65 3.14
CA GLN A 269 -7.47 25.15 2.82
C GLN A 269 -7.50 24.22 1.60
N ARG A 270 -6.56 24.39 0.66
CA ARG A 270 -6.47 23.65 -0.60
C ARG A 270 -5.50 22.48 -0.55
N ARG A 271 -4.73 22.32 0.53
CA ARG A 271 -3.64 21.34 0.64
C ARG A 271 -3.55 20.76 2.03
N LYS A 272 -3.78 19.47 2.16
CA LYS A 272 -3.83 18.77 3.45
C LYS A 272 -3.05 17.46 3.45
N PHE A 273 -2.39 17.16 4.56
CA PHE A 273 -1.84 15.85 4.86
C PHE A 273 -2.72 15.16 5.90
N LEU A 274 -3.21 13.97 5.58
CA LEU A 274 -4.20 13.27 6.39
C LEU A 274 -3.73 11.87 6.74
N ARG A 275 -4.07 11.42 7.95
CA ARG A 275 -3.95 10.03 8.36
C ARG A 275 -5.31 9.35 8.30
N VAL A 276 -5.43 8.37 7.40
CA VAL A 276 -6.62 7.52 7.31
C VAL A 276 -6.24 6.10 7.75
N THR A 277 -7.22 5.33 8.23
CA THR A 277 -6.98 3.95 8.63
C THR A 277 -7.74 2.95 7.78
N TRP A 278 -7.15 1.78 7.57
CA TRP A 278 -7.83 0.64 6.94
C TRP A 278 -9.12 0.29 7.67
N GLU A 279 -9.15 0.42 8.99
CA GLU A 279 -10.35 0.21 9.81
C GLU A 279 -11.43 1.28 9.56
N THR A 280 -11.05 2.53 9.30
CA THR A 280 -12.00 3.58 8.88
C THR A 280 -12.61 3.25 7.51
N ILE A 281 -11.79 2.83 6.54
CA ILE A 281 -12.30 2.40 5.22
C ILE A 281 -13.21 1.17 5.37
N PHE A 282 -12.85 0.21 6.23
CA PHE A 282 -13.70 -0.94 6.53
C PHE A 282 -15.06 -0.51 7.10
N GLN A 283 -15.08 0.42 8.07
CA GLN A 283 -16.32 0.92 8.65
C GLN A 283 -17.20 1.56 7.57
N TYR A 284 -16.61 2.40 6.73
CA TYR A 284 -17.31 3.02 5.61
C TYR A 284 -17.93 1.97 4.65
N ILE A 285 -17.15 0.98 4.23
CA ILE A 285 -17.65 -0.14 3.40
C ILE A 285 -18.77 -0.91 4.12
N SER A 286 -18.68 -1.05 5.45
CA SER A 286 -19.67 -1.75 6.24
C SER A 286 -21.01 -1.00 6.33
N GLU A 287 -20.99 0.32 6.20
CA GLU A 287 -22.16 1.21 6.29
C GLU A 287 -22.78 1.52 4.91
N SER A 288 -22.03 1.34 3.81
CA SER A 288 -22.55 1.59 2.45
C SER A 288 -23.71 0.66 2.03
N GLU A 289 -24.41 0.97 0.94
CA GLU A 289 -25.46 0.10 0.43
C GLU A 289 -24.94 -1.30 0.03
N GLY A 290 -25.82 -2.29 0.12
CA GLY A 290 -25.44 -3.70 0.02
C GLY A 290 -25.19 -4.18 -1.41
N SER A 291 -24.01 -4.77 -1.66
CA SER A 291 -23.72 -5.62 -2.84
C SER A 291 -23.28 -7.04 -2.42
N SER A 292 -23.29 -8.00 -3.35
CA SER A 292 -22.67 -9.32 -3.13
C SER A 292 -21.18 -9.19 -2.80
N ASP A 293 -20.51 -8.26 -3.48
CA ASP A 293 -19.07 -7.99 -3.34
C ASP A 293 -18.74 -7.42 -1.96
N LYS A 294 -19.65 -6.63 -1.38
CA LYS A 294 -19.51 -6.13 -0.01
C LYS A 294 -19.31 -7.27 0.98
N LYS A 295 -20.07 -8.37 0.86
CA LYS A 295 -19.89 -9.53 1.77
C LYS A 295 -18.51 -10.17 1.62
N VAL A 296 -18.00 -10.25 0.38
CA VAL A 296 -16.66 -10.76 0.08
C VAL A 296 -15.59 -9.85 0.70
N MET A 297 -15.71 -8.54 0.50
CA MET A 297 -14.79 -7.54 1.04
C MET A 297 -14.78 -7.52 2.58
N MET A 298 -15.96 -7.56 3.20
CA MET A 298 -16.09 -7.62 4.66
C MET A 298 -15.46 -8.89 5.24
N ARG A 299 -15.65 -10.04 4.59
CA ARG A 299 -14.99 -11.29 4.96
C ARG A 299 -13.47 -11.18 4.79
N TYR A 300 -13.01 -10.58 3.69
CA TYR A 300 -11.58 -10.37 3.44
C TYR A 300 -10.91 -9.58 4.56
N PHE A 301 -11.44 -8.43 4.96
CA PHE A 301 -10.91 -7.64 6.07
C PHE A 301 -10.85 -8.45 7.38
N ARG A 302 -11.94 -9.13 7.76
CA ARG A 302 -11.99 -9.96 8.99
C ARG A 302 -11.00 -11.13 8.95
N ASN A 303 -10.75 -11.67 7.76
CA ASN A 303 -9.92 -12.84 7.55
C ASN A 303 -8.44 -12.49 7.28
N LYS A 304 -8.12 -11.23 7.01
CA LYS A 304 -6.76 -10.77 6.66
C LYS A 304 -5.80 -10.95 7.83
N THR A 305 -4.58 -11.41 7.54
CA THR A 305 -3.51 -11.56 8.53
C THR A 305 -2.30 -10.69 8.17
N ILE A 306 -1.34 -10.60 9.10
CA ILE A 306 -0.01 -10.01 8.87
C ILE A 306 1.09 -11.08 9.01
N GLY A 307 0.70 -12.35 8.87
CA GLY A 307 1.53 -13.52 9.07
C GLY A 307 1.66 -13.94 10.53
N TYR A 308 2.82 -14.52 10.85
CA TYR A 308 3.10 -15.14 12.14
C TYR A 308 4.13 -14.35 12.95
N LYS A 309 3.83 -14.11 14.22
CA LYS A 309 4.78 -13.59 15.21
C LYS A 309 5.49 -14.77 15.88
N MET A 310 6.81 -14.81 15.76
CA MET A 310 7.61 -15.85 16.41
C MET A 310 7.62 -15.63 17.93
N LYS A 311 7.37 -16.71 18.68
CA LYS A 311 7.57 -16.78 20.14
C LYS A 311 8.51 -17.95 20.44
N ARG A 312 9.56 -17.67 21.23
CA ARG A 312 10.45 -18.69 21.78
C ARG A 312 9.97 -19.06 23.18
N ALA A 313 9.75 -20.34 23.43
CA ALA A 313 9.49 -20.84 24.78
C ALA A 313 10.15 -22.21 24.94
N ARG A 314 11.03 -22.35 25.94
CA ARG A 314 11.67 -23.62 26.33
C ARG A 314 12.32 -24.39 25.16
N GLY A 315 13.06 -23.69 24.31
CA GLY A 315 13.79 -24.29 23.18
C GLY A 315 12.93 -24.61 21.94
N ILE A 316 11.61 -24.37 21.96
CA ILE A 316 10.72 -24.54 20.81
C ILE A 316 10.31 -23.17 20.28
N GLU A 317 10.47 -22.96 18.97
CA GLU A 317 9.93 -21.78 18.29
C GLU A 317 8.52 -22.09 17.78
N LYS A 318 7.57 -21.19 18.10
CA LYS A 318 6.22 -21.26 17.55
C LYS A 318 5.88 -19.96 16.85
N GLY A 319 5.31 -20.05 15.66
CA GLY A 319 4.66 -18.92 15.02
C GLY A 319 3.25 -18.77 15.59
N ILE A 320 2.88 -17.59 16.05
CA ILE A 320 1.50 -17.27 16.44
C ILE A 320 0.88 -16.40 15.35
N LEU A 321 -0.22 -16.84 14.76
CA LEU A 321 -0.91 -16.08 13.71
C LEU A 321 -1.36 -14.73 14.25
N GLN A 322 -1.22 -13.68 13.45
CA GLN A 322 -1.59 -12.32 13.83
C GLN A 322 -2.65 -11.81 12.86
N LYS A 323 -3.82 -11.44 13.40
CA LYS A 323 -4.85 -10.73 12.63
C LYS A 323 -4.31 -9.38 12.16
N ALA A 324 -4.74 -8.96 10.97
CA ALA A 324 -4.31 -7.70 10.39
C ALA A 324 -4.92 -6.49 11.11
N PHE A 325 -6.23 -6.54 11.30
CA PHE A 325 -7.05 -5.44 11.78
C PHE A 325 -7.78 -5.82 13.06
N SER A 326 -8.04 -4.82 13.90
CA SER A 326 -8.86 -4.96 15.11
C SER A 326 -10.32 -4.62 14.79
N ILE A 327 -10.95 -5.49 14.01
CA ILE A 327 -12.35 -5.33 13.57
C ILE A 327 -13.23 -6.19 14.47
N LEU A 328 -14.27 -5.58 15.05
CA LEU A 328 -15.27 -6.23 15.91
C LEU A 328 -16.24 -7.11 15.11
#